data_AF-A0A2V2ZP83-F1
#
_entry.id   AF-A0A2V2ZP83-F1
#
_cell.length_a   1.000
_cell.length_b   1.000
_cell.length_c   1.000
_cell.angle_alpha   90.00
_cell.angle_beta   90.00
_cell.angle_gamma   90.00
#
_symmetry.space_group_name_H-M   'P 1'
#
loop_
_entity.id
_entity.type
_entity.pdbx_description
1 polymer ?
#
loop_
_entity_poly.entity_id
_entity_poly.type
_entity_poly.pdbx_seq_one_letter_code
_entity_poly.pdbx_strand_id
1 'polypeptide(L)'
;MIHVIAGDHEGSLIYTSGGPYKDVYNQTWSLKGNLSILDLTIKNKQIIYEDYPDGLARLYGAIHSQQGEFLIVDAKPGYEFIGESSPQHSGGAAHGSMHKADSLAPIIVTGTKKVLTACG
;
A
#
# COMPACT_ATOMS: atom_id res chain seq x y z
N MET A 1 -16.57 1.39 -0.52
CA MET A 1 -15.85 1.02 0.72
C MET A 1 -14.96 -0.16 0.40
N ILE A 2 -13.73 -0.17 0.91
CA ILE A 2 -12.76 -1.23 0.70
C ILE A 2 -12.61 -2.00 2.00
N HIS A 3 -12.56 -3.33 1.91
CA HIS A 3 -12.40 -4.23 3.04
C HIS A 3 -11.08 -4.98 2.89
N VAL A 4 -10.28 -4.97 3.95
CA VAL A 4 -8.94 -5.57 3.99
C VAL A 4 -8.83 -6.49 5.20
N ILE A 5 -8.28 -7.67 4.96
CA ILE A 5 -7.97 -8.68 5.97
C ILE A 5 -6.53 -9.16 5.75
N ALA A 6 -5.87 -9.63 6.81
CA ALA A 6 -4.55 -10.23 6.74
C ALA A 6 -4.52 -11.50 7.58
N GLY A 7 -3.76 -12.51 7.16
CA GLY A 7 -3.72 -13.82 7.83
C GLY A 7 -3.00 -13.80 9.19
N ASP A 8 -2.20 -12.77 9.46
CA ASP A 8 -1.43 -12.57 10.68
C ASP A 8 -1.98 -11.46 11.59
N HIS A 9 -3.16 -10.90 11.26
CA HIS A 9 -3.86 -9.92 12.07
C HIS A 9 -5.31 -10.33 12.31
N GLU A 10 -5.81 -10.09 13.52
CA GLU A 10 -7.23 -10.31 13.82
C GLU A 10 -8.12 -9.18 13.29
N GLY A 11 -9.36 -9.53 12.95
CA GLY A 11 -10.37 -8.57 12.50
C GLY A 11 -10.16 -8.10 11.06
N SER A 12 -10.60 -6.88 10.78
CA SER A 12 -10.51 -6.30 9.44
C SER A 12 -10.38 -4.78 9.47
N LEU A 13 -9.84 -4.22 8.41
CA LEU A 13 -9.83 -2.79 8.14
C LEU A 13 -10.88 -2.49 7.05
N ILE A 14 -11.76 -1.54 7.31
CA ILE A 14 -12.70 -1.00 6.33
C ILE A 14 -12.40 0.48 6.15
N TYR A 15 -12.28 0.91 4.90
CA TYR A 15 -12.01 2.32 4.61
C TYR A 15 -12.63 2.83 3.31
N THR A 16 -12.62 4.15 3.17
CA THR A 16 -13.02 4.85 1.95
C THR A 16 -12.30 6.18 1.82
N SER A 17 -12.16 6.67 0.59
CA SER A 17 -11.66 8.03 0.31
C SER A 17 -12.59 9.09 0.94
N GLY A 18 -11.99 10.19 1.38
CA GLY A 18 -12.62 11.24 2.18
C GLY A 18 -12.67 10.89 3.66
N GLY A 19 -12.67 11.89 4.54
CA GLY A 19 -12.81 11.67 5.97
C GLY A 19 -11.96 12.60 6.83
N PRO A 20 -11.94 12.37 8.16
CA PRO A 20 -11.26 13.25 9.10
C PRO A 20 -9.74 12.98 9.21
N TYR A 21 -9.26 11.84 8.69
CA TYR A 21 -7.85 11.47 8.77
C TYR A 21 -7.14 11.85 7.47
N LYS A 22 -5.95 12.43 7.59
CA LYS A 22 -5.13 12.87 6.45
C LYS A 22 -3.84 12.06 6.44
N ASP A 23 -3.35 11.62 5.29
CA ASP A 23 -2.05 10.94 5.21
C ASP A 23 -0.89 11.87 4.83
N VAL A 24 0.32 11.31 4.78
CA VAL A 24 1.56 12.03 4.45
C VAL A 24 1.57 12.63 3.03
N TYR A 25 0.65 12.21 2.15
CA TYR A 25 0.47 12.76 0.79
C TYR A 25 -0.73 13.70 0.72
N ASN A 26 -1.22 14.15 1.88
CA ASN A 26 -2.35 15.04 2.02
C ASN A 26 -3.70 14.49 1.52
N GLN A 27 -3.80 13.18 1.27
CA GLN A 27 -5.07 12.52 0.93
C GLN A 27 -5.90 12.33 2.20
N THR A 28 -7.23 12.21 2.08
CA THR A 28 -8.12 12.05 3.24
C THR A 28 -8.87 10.74 3.21
N TRP A 29 -9.07 10.15 4.39
CA TRP A 29 -9.59 8.80 4.55
C TRP A 29 -10.51 8.69 5.77
N SER A 30 -11.51 7.83 5.64
CA SER A 30 -12.37 7.37 6.73
C SER A 30 -11.99 5.92 7.02
N LEU A 31 -11.59 5.64 8.25
CA LEU A 31 -11.00 4.36 8.67
C LEU A 31 -11.84 3.76 9.79
N LYS A 32 -12.07 2.45 9.73
CA LYS A 32 -12.73 1.68 10.79
C LYS A 32 -12.11 0.29 10.90
N GLY A 33 -11.83 -0.14 12.12
CA GLY A 33 -11.33 -1.49 12.41
C GLY A 33 -9.83 -1.52 12.72
N ASN A 34 -9.17 -2.63 12.38
CA ASN A 34 -7.80 -2.88 12.78
C ASN A 34 -6.80 -2.20 11.83
N LEU A 35 -6.18 -1.11 12.30
CA LEU A 35 -5.22 -0.31 11.55
C LEU A 35 -3.89 -1.04 11.29
N SER A 36 -3.53 -2.01 12.13
CA SER A 36 -2.28 -2.77 12.01
C SER A 36 -2.22 -3.66 10.75
N ILE A 37 -3.37 -3.97 10.14
CA ILE A 37 -3.45 -4.75 8.89
C ILE A 37 -2.66 -4.10 7.74
N LEU A 38 -2.62 -2.77 7.69
CA LEU A 38 -1.81 -2.01 6.74
C LEU A 38 -0.71 -1.22 7.45
N ASP A 39 -0.34 -1.64 8.66
CA ASP A 39 0.68 -1.03 9.50
C ASP A 39 0.52 0.51 9.62
N LEU A 40 -0.71 0.94 9.92
CA LEU A 40 -1.07 2.35 10.00
C LEU A 40 -1.03 2.83 11.45
N THR A 41 -0.37 3.95 11.68
CA THR A 41 -0.44 4.70 12.94
C THR A 41 -1.15 6.03 12.74
N ILE A 42 -2.04 6.41 13.67
CA ILE A 42 -2.71 7.72 13.64
C ILE A 42 -2.20 8.61 14.78
N LYS A 43 -1.69 9.80 14.45
CA LYS A 43 -1.28 10.84 15.42
C LYS A 43 -1.88 12.18 15.00
N ASN A 44 -2.65 12.84 15.88
CA ASN A 44 -3.27 14.14 15.59
C ASN A 44 -4.05 14.19 14.26
N LYS A 45 -4.83 13.13 13.98
CA LYS A 45 -5.55 12.91 12.71
C LYS A 45 -4.66 12.76 11.46
N GLN A 46 -3.35 12.63 11.63
CA GLN A 46 -2.42 12.28 10.55
C GLN A 46 -2.17 10.78 10.55
N ILE A 47 -2.26 10.16 9.38
CA ILE A 47 -1.93 8.76 9.12
C ILE A 47 -0.45 8.69 8.75
N ILE A 48 0.26 7.78 9.41
CA ILE A 48 1.65 7.45 9.14
C ILE A 48 1.66 6.01 8.62
N TYR A 49 2.31 5.80 7.49
CA TYR A 49 2.55 4.48 6.89
C TYR A 49 3.92 3.97 7.33
N GLU A 50 3.99 2.70 7.74
CA GLU A 50 5.23 2.01 8.08
C GLU A 50 5.60 1.01 6.98
N ASP A 51 5.29 -0.28 7.15
CA ASP A 51 5.69 -1.33 6.18
C ASP A 51 4.97 -1.28 4.82
N TYR A 52 3.84 -0.57 4.73
CA TYR A 52 3.01 -0.47 3.52
C TYR A 52 2.82 0.99 3.07
N PRO A 53 3.81 1.60 2.40
CA PRO A 53 3.76 3.01 2.00
C PRO A 53 2.62 3.26 1.01
N ASP A 54 1.86 4.33 1.26
CA ASP A 54 0.69 4.75 0.48
C ASP A 54 -0.38 3.65 0.32
N GLY A 55 -0.47 2.73 1.29
CA GLY A 55 -1.26 1.51 1.16
C GLY A 55 -2.74 1.74 0.86
N LEU A 56 -3.35 2.78 1.44
CA LEU A 56 -4.76 3.11 1.24
C LEU A 56 -5.05 3.54 -0.19
N ALA A 57 -4.22 4.44 -0.74
CA ALA A 57 -4.39 4.97 -2.09
C ALA A 57 -4.08 3.92 -3.16
N ARG A 58 -3.02 3.13 -2.97
CA ARG A 58 -2.62 2.06 -3.89
C ARG A 58 -3.72 1.01 -4.06
N LEU A 59 -4.26 0.50 -2.95
CA LEU A 59 -5.39 -0.44 -2.99
C LEU A 59 -6.67 0.21 -3.54
N TYR A 60 -6.91 1.49 -3.21
CA TYR A 60 -8.05 2.23 -3.75
C TYR A 60 -7.98 2.37 -5.26
N GLY A 61 -6.83 2.79 -5.79
CA GLY A 61 -6.60 2.91 -7.24
C GLY A 61 -6.71 1.56 -7.94
N ALA A 62 -6.16 0.50 -7.36
CA ALA A 62 -6.22 -0.84 -7.94
C ALA A 62 -7.67 -1.38 -8.02
N ILE A 63 -8.46 -1.27 -6.95
CA ILE A 63 -9.87 -1.71 -6.94
C ILE A 63 -10.74 -0.90 -7.92
N HIS A 64 -10.45 0.39 -8.10
CA HIS A 64 -11.25 1.27 -8.97
C HIS A 64 -10.62 1.46 -10.36
N SER A 65 -9.63 0.66 -10.73
CA SER A 65 -8.89 0.81 -12.00
C SER A 65 -9.75 0.53 -13.24
N GLN A 66 -10.82 -0.24 -13.09
CA GLN A 66 -11.77 -0.60 -14.13
C GLN A 66 -13.12 -1.00 -13.51
N GLN A 67 -14.17 -1.12 -14.32
CA GLN A 67 -15.47 -1.59 -13.85
C GLN A 67 -15.43 -3.10 -13.55
N GLY A 68 -15.92 -3.49 -12.38
CA GLY A 68 -16.01 -4.89 -11.98
C GLY A 68 -15.87 -5.09 -10.47
N GLU A 69 -15.96 -6.34 -10.05
CA GLU A 69 -15.65 -6.77 -8.68
C GLU A 69 -14.23 -7.35 -8.66
N PHE A 70 -13.38 -6.80 -7.79
CA PHE A 70 -11.97 -7.18 -7.72
C PHE A 70 -11.61 -7.71 -6.34
N LEU A 71 -10.83 -8.78 -6.34
CA LEU A 71 -10.08 -9.25 -5.18
C LEU A 71 -8.60 -8.96 -5.44
N ILE A 72 -7.98 -8.20 -4.53
CA ILE A 72 -6.54 -8.00 -4.53
C ILE A 72 -5.95 -8.93 -3.48
N VAL A 73 -4.90 -9.64 -3.83
CA VAL A 73 -4.17 -10.52 -2.92
C VAL A 73 -2.70 -10.12 -2.93
N ASP A 74 -2.14 -9.89 -1.74
CA ASP A 74 -0.72 -9.62 -1.54
C ASP A 74 -0.11 -10.82 -0.79
N ALA A 75 1.08 -11.26 -1.22
CA ALA A 75 1.77 -12.34 -0.54
C ALA A 75 2.45 -11.81 0.71
N LYS A 76 2.50 -12.62 1.78
CA LYS A 76 3.30 -12.30 2.96
C LYS A 76 4.77 -12.08 2.53
N PRO A 77 5.51 -11.12 3.12
CA PRO A 77 6.93 -10.96 2.84
C PRO A 77 7.71 -12.28 2.94
N GLY A 78 8.51 -12.57 1.91
CA GLY A 78 9.26 -13.82 1.78
C GLY A 78 8.52 -14.97 1.08
N TYR A 79 7.28 -14.74 0.60
CA TYR A 79 6.49 -15.70 -0.16
C TYR A 79 6.17 -15.15 -1.55
N GLU A 80 5.93 -16.05 -2.51
CA GLU A 80 5.47 -15.72 -3.86
C GLU A 80 4.25 -16.58 -4.24
N PHE A 81 3.40 -16.07 -5.14
CA PHE A 81 2.35 -16.88 -5.76
C PHE A 81 2.93 -17.67 -6.93
N ILE A 82 2.84 -19.00 -6.86
CA ILE A 82 3.27 -19.89 -7.95
C ILE A 82 2.04 -20.29 -8.76
N GLY A 83 2.12 -20.20 -10.08
CA GLY A 83 1.03 -20.59 -10.99
C GLY A 83 1.56 -21.08 -12.32
N GLU A 84 0.69 -21.66 -13.16
CA GLU A 84 1.13 -22.29 -14.43
C GLU A 84 1.87 -21.34 -15.38
N SER A 85 1.59 -20.04 -15.31
CA SER A 85 2.26 -18.99 -16.09
C SER A 85 3.27 -18.16 -15.29
N SER A 86 3.52 -18.52 -14.03
CA SER A 86 4.52 -17.89 -13.16
C SER A 86 5.50 -18.96 -12.68
N PRO A 87 6.59 -19.19 -13.43
CA PRO A 87 7.60 -20.17 -13.05
C PRO A 87 8.16 -19.81 -11.67
N GLN A 88 8.40 -20.82 -10.84
CA GLN A 88 9.05 -20.62 -9.54
C GLN A 88 10.43 -20.00 -9.75
N HIS A 89 10.70 -18.85 -9.12
CA HIS A 89 12.00 -18.20 -9.21
C HIS A 89 12.97 -18.83 -8.21
N SER A 90 13.23 -20.13 -8.36
CA SER A 90 14.17 -20.86 -7.51
C SER A 90 15.56 -20.23 -7.57
N GLY A 91 15.96 -19.51 -6.52
CA GLY A 91 17.21 -18.75 -6.44
C GLY A 91 17.16 -17.32 -6.99
N GLY A 92 15.97 -16.85 -7.40
CA GLY A 92 15.71 -15.47 -7.84
C GLY A 92 14.90 -14.66 -6.81
N ALA A 93 14.38 -13.50 -7.25
CA ALA A 93 13.50 -12.65 -6.45
C ALA A 93 12.26 -12.27 -7.28
N ALA A 94 11.11 -12.23 -6.62
CA ALA A 94 9.87 -11.69 -7.16
C ALA A 94 9.61 -10.28 -6.59
N HIS A 95 8.82 -9.47 -7.28
CA HIS A 95 8.45 -8.11 -6.88
C HIS A 95 6.93 -7.93 -7.02
N GLY A 96 6.45 -6.74 -6.68
CA GLY A 96 5.05 -6.34 -6.87
C GLY A 96 4.21 -6.45 -5.60
N SER A 97 4.84 -6.72 -4.45
CA SER A 97 4.14 -6.68 -3.18
C SER A 97 3.79 -5.25 -2.75
N MET A 98 2.90 -5.15 -1.77
CA MET A 98 2.58 -3.86 -1.13
C MET A 98 3.68 -3.40 -0.16
N HIS A 99 4.58 -4.30 0.24
CA HIS A 99 5.60 -4.04 1.23
C HIS A 99 6.63 -3.01 0.75
N LYS A 100 7.18 -2.20 1.67
CA LYS A 100 8.12 -1.10 1.37
C LYS A 100 9.35 -1.54 0.59
N ALA A 101 9.78 -2.78 0.76
CA ALA A 101 10.93 -3.37 0.05
C ALA A 101 10.73 -3.38 -1.48
N ASP A 102 9.49 -3.55 -1.95
CA ASP A 102 9.16 -3.54 -3.38
C ASP A 102 8.63 -2.18 -3.85
N SER A 103 8.32 -1.28 -2.91
CA SER A 103 7.57 -0.05 -3.18
C SER A 103 8.45 1.20 -3.21
N LEU A 104 9.56 1.20 -2.48
CA LEU A 104 10.47 2.34 -2.40
C LEU A 104 11.63 2.16 -3.39
N ALA A 105 11.81 3.12 -4.28
CA ALA A 105 12.92 3.17 -5.22
C ALA A 105 13.66 4.51 -5.13
N PRO A 106 15.00 4.53 -5.26
CA PRO A 106 15.77 5.77 -5.27
C PRO A 106 15.53 6.54 -6.57
N ILE A 107 15.42 7.87 -6.46
CA ILE A 107 15.41 8.79 -7.62
C ILE A 107 16.67 9.64 -7.54
N ILE A 108 17.50 9.60 -8.58
CA ILE A 108 18.69 10.45 -8.72
C ILE A 108 18.45 11.44 -9.86
N VAL A 109 18.60 12.74 -9.57
CA VAL A 109 18.45 13.80 -10.57
C VAL A 109 19.74 14.60 -10.70
N THR A 110 20.19 14.81 -11.93
CA THR A 110 21.43 15.51 -12.28
C THR A 110 21.17 16.63 -13.29
N GLY A 111 22.07 17.61 -13.39
CA GLY A 111 22.01 18.68 -14.39
C GLY A 111 21.00 19.81 -14.15
N THR A 112 20.31 19.81 -13.00
CA THR A 112 19.39 20.89 -12.62
C THR A 112 20.02 21.84 -11.60
N LYS A 113 19.71 23.13 -11.70
CA LYS A 113 20.00 24.14 -10.66
C LYS A 113 18.87 24.31 -9.66
N LYS A 114 17.70 23.71 -9.92
CA LYS A 114 16.54 23.75 -9.03
C LYS A 114 16.64 22.60 -8.02
N VAL A 115 16.42 22.92 -6.75
CA VAL A 115 16.18 21.91 -5.72
C VAL A 115 14.83 21.26 -6.03
N LEU A 116 14.82 19.93 -6.11
CA LEU A 116 13.58 19.17 -6.14
C LEU A 116 13.05 19.08 -4.72
N THR A 117 11.87 19.65 -4.51
CA THR A 117 11.08 19.39 -3.31
C THR A 117 10.11 18.27 -3.65
N ALA A 118 10.11 17.18 -2.89
CA ALA A 118 9.08 16.17 -3.02
C ALA A 118 7.71 16.84 -2.75
N CYS A 119 6.74 16.62 -3.65
CA CYS A 119 5.38 17.12 -3.45
C CYS A 119 4.81 16.49 -2.17
N GLY A 120 4.52 17.32 -1.17
CA GLY A 120 3.82 16.96 0.06
C GLY A 120 2.40 17.47 0.01
#